data_AF-A0A3P8VFW2-F1
#
_entry.id   AF-A0A3P8VFW2-F1
#
_cell.length_a   1.000
_cell.length_b   1.000
_cell.length_c   1.000
_cell.angle_alpha   90.00
_cell.angle_beta   90.00
_cell.angle_gamma   90.00
#
_symmetry.space_group_name_H-M   'P 1'
#
loop_
_entity.id
_entity.type
_entity.pdbx_description
1 polymer ?
#
loop_
_entity_poly.entity_id
_entity_poly.type
_entity_poly.pdbx_seq_one_letter_code
_entity_poly.pdbx_strand_id
1 'polypeptide(L)'
;MQRGKGLDFKVLLLIDNAGGHSDDMTYDGVQIEFLPPNTTSLIQPMDQGIIRAFKALYTRNTLQHLVDAMDSDQDFSLKDYWRGYTIASCLQNIQ
;
A
#
# COMPACT_ATOMS: atom_id res chain seq x y z
N MET A 1 14.48 -20.83 4.94
CA MET A 1 14.56 -20.97 3.47
C MET A 1 15.86 -21.71 3.15
N GLN A 2 15.77 -22.97 2.71
CA GLN A 2 16.97 -23.79 2.44
C GLN A 2 17.51 -23.49 1.04
N ARG A 3 18.84 -23.28 0.95
CA ARG A 3 19.61 -23.07 -0.29
C ARG A 3 19.66 -24.36 -1.11
N GLY A 4 18.69 -24.55 -2.00
CA GLY A 4 18.78 -25.55 -3.07
C GLY A 4 19.51 -24.96 -4.28
N LYS A 5 20.58 -25.63 -4.75
CA LYS A 5 21.31 -25.42 -6.02
C LYS A 5 22.62 -24.59 -6.06
N GLY A 6 23.19 -24.15 -4.95
CA GLY A 6 24.56 -23.56 -4.95
C GLY A 6 24.75 -22.31 -5.83
N LEU A 7 23.66 -21.68 -6.25
CA LEU A 7 23.64 -20.40 -6.96
C LEU A 7 23.61 -19.28 -5.93
N ASP A 8 24.33 -18.20 -6.21
CA ASP A 8 24.24 -16.99 -5.41
C ASP A 8 22.81 -16.43 -5.46
N PHE A 9 22.29 -16.06 -4.29
CA PHE A 9 20.98 -15.45 -4.18
C PHE A 9 21.04 -14.04 -4.78
N LYS A 10 20.27 -13.82 -5.84
CA LYS A 10 20.18 -12.52 -6.51
C LYS A 10 18.73 -12.06 -6.53
N VAL A 11 18.51 -10.80 -6.18
CA VAL A 11 17.21 -10.13 -6.21
C VAL A 11 17.20 -9.11 -7.34
N LEU A 12 16.12 -9.06 -8.10
CA LEU A 12 15.84 -7.96 -9.03
C LEU A 12 14.77 -7.06 -8.42
N LEU A 13 15.09 -5.79 -8.21
CA LEU A 13 14.19 -4.77 -7.69
C LEU A 13 13.79 -3.83 -8.82
N LEU A 14 12.51 -3.84 -9.20
CA LEU A 14 11.94 -2.94 -10.19
C LEU A 14 11.33 -1.72 -9.48
N ILE A 15 11.80 -0.52 -9.79
CA ILE A 15 11.34 0.74 -9.17
C ILE A 15 10.76 1.67 -10.25
N ASP A 16 9.80 2.51 -9.88
CA ASP A 16 9.35 3.57 -10.77
C ASP A 16 10.42 4.68 -10.91
N ASN A 17 10.24 5.56 -11.89
CA ASN A 17 11.19 6.65 -12.13
C ASN A 17 10.82 7.94 -11.34
N ALA A 18 10.26 7.81 -10.14
CA ALA A 18 9.95 8.97 -9.31
C ALA A 18 11.23 9.66 -8.83
N GLY A 19 11.30 10.99 -8.92
CA GLY A 19 12.52 11.77 -8.64
C GLY A 19 13.04 11.73 -7.20
N GLY A 20 12.40 10.98 -6.30
CA GLY A 20 12.91 10.68 -4.95
C GLY A 20 13.76 9.41 -4.88
N HIS A 21 13.83 8.62 -5.96
CA HIS A 21 14.71 7.47 -6.04
C HIS A 21 16.09 7.93 -6.50
N SER A 22 17.10 7.75 -5.63
CA SER A 22 18.48 8.02 -5.98
C SER A 22 19.02 6.94 -6.91
N ASP A 23 19.66 7.35 -8.01
CA ASP A 23 20.31 6.43 -8.96
C ASP A 23 21.52 5.68 -8.35
N ASP A 24 22.05 6.17 -7.22
CA ASP A 24 23.28 5.66 -6.59
C ASP A 24 23.04 4.55 -5.54
N MET A 25 22.09 3.64 -5.79
CA MET A 25 21.84 2.50 -4.90
C MET A 25 22.48 1.21 -5.43
N THR A 26 23.62 0.82 -4.88
CA THR A 26 24.24 -0.48 -5.13
C THR A 26 24.26 -1.34 -3.88
N TYR A 27 23.66 -2.53 -3.95
CA TYR A 27 23.68 -3.51 -2.87
C TYR A 27 24.15 -4.87 -3.40
N ASP A 28 24.99 -5.55 -2.63
CA ASP A 28 25.48 -6.87 -3.02
C ASP A 28 24.32 -7.88 -3.15
N GLY A 29 24.30 -8.62 -4.25
CA GLY A 29 23.22 -9.54 -4.58
C GLY A 29 21.88 -8.89 -4.97
N VAL A 30 21.79 -7.56 -5.15
CA VAL A 30 20.57 -6.89 -5.62
C VAL A 30 20.86 -6.08 -6.88
N GLN A 31 20.14 -6.41 -7.95
CA GLN A 31 20.08 -5.60 -9.17
C GLN A 31 18.86 -4.69 -9.09
N ILE A 32 19.05 -3.39 -9.31
CA ILE A 32 17.96 -2.41 -9.32
C ILE A 32 17.78 -1.94 -10.76
N GLU A 33 16.54 -1.97 -11.25
CA GLU A 33 16.19 -1.48 -12.58
C GLU A 33 15.02 -0.50 -12.47
N PHE A 34 15.16 0.65 -13.15
CA PHE A 34 14.11 1.66 -13.22
C PHE A 34 13.21 1.39 -14.41
N LEU A 35 11.89 1.48 -14.18
CA LEU A 35 10.93 1.34 -15.25
C LEU A 35 10.93 2.57 -16.18
N PRO A 36 10.64 2.38 -17.47
CA PRO A 36 10.53 3.49 -18.40
C PRO A 36 9.49 4.53 -17.92
N PRO A 37 9.72 5.82 -18.19
CA PRO A 37 8.76 6.87 -17.86
C PRO A 37 7.36 6.55 -18.41
N ASN A 38 6.32 6.83 -17.64
CA ASN A 38 4.92 6.63 -18.00
C ASN A 38 4.47 5.18 -18.22
N THR A 39 5.26 4.19 -17.80
CA THR A 39 4.86 2.76 -17.88
C THR A 39 4.38 2.18 -16.55
N THR A 40 4.40 2.97 -15.47
CA THR A 40 4.10 2.57 -14.09
C THR A 40 2.74 1.86 -14.01
N SER A 41 1.69 2.47 -14.57
CA SER A 41 0.34 1.88 -14.58
C SER A 41 0.21 0.56 -15.35
N LEU A 42 1.08 0.32 -16.33
CA LEU A 42 1.05 -0.88 -17.16
C LEU A 42 1.96 -1.99 -16.64
N ILE A 43 3.04 -1.67 -15.93
CA ILE A 43 4.06 -2.66 -15.55
C ILE A 43 4.08 -2.88 -14.03
N GLN A 44 3.74 -1.88 -13.21
CA GLN A 44 3.81 -2.02 -11.77
C GLN A 44 2.61 -2.81 -11.24
N PRO A 45 2.85 -3.95 -10.56
CA PRO A 45 1.79 -4.72 -9.92
C PRO A 45 1.00 -3.89 -8.92
N MET A 46 1.67 -2.90 -8.31
CA MET A 46 1.08 -1.96 -7.37
C MET A 46 -0.07 -1.18 -8.03
N ASP A 47 0.19 -0.60 -9.21
CA ASP A 47 -0.82 0.15 -9.97
C ASP A 47 -1.85 -0.74 -10.66
N GLN A 48 -1.46 -1.94 -11.10
CA GLN A 48 -2.34 -2.85 -11.86
C GLN A 48 -3.49 -3.45 -11.04
N GLY A 49 -3.40 -3.46 -9.71
CA GLY A 49 -4.48 -4.06 -8.92
C GLY A 49 -4.35 -3.88 -7.42
N ILE A 50 -3.14 -3.80 -6.89
CA ILE A 50 -2.94 -3.72 -5.43
C ILE A 50 -3.53 -2.42 -4.89
N ILE A 51 -3.25 -1.26 -5.51
CA ILE A 51 -3.84 0.02 -5.09
C ILE A 51 -5.38 -0.03 -5.18
N ARG A 52 -5.91 -0.63 -6.25
CA ARG A 52 -7.36 -0.78 -6.43
C ARG A 52 -7.97 -1.64 -5.33
N ALA A 53 -7.38 -2.80 -5.06
CA ALA A 53 -7.84 -3.73 -4.03
C ALA A 53 -7.72 -3.09 -2.64
N PHE A 54 -6.62 -2.40 -2.35
CA PHE A 54 -6.42 -1.67 -1.12
C PHE A 54 -7.48 -0.59 -0.91
N LYS A 55 -7.74 0.26 -1.92
CA LYS A 55 -8.80 1.27 -1.85
C LYS A 55 -10.18 0.66 -1.60
N ALA A 56 -10.49 -0.45 -2.26
CA ALA A 56 -11.76 -1.15 -2.07
C ALA A 56 -11.90 -1.71 -0.64
N LEU A 57 -10.86 -2.38 -0.12
CA LEU A 57 -10.84 -2.92 1.23
C LEU A 57 -10.93 -1.81 2.28
N TYR A 58 -10.11 -0.76 2.14
CA TYR A 58 -10.10 0.37 3.05
C TYR A 58 -11.46 1.05 3.12
N THR A 59 -12.09 1.27 1.96
CA THR A 59 -13.44 1.88 1.88
C THR A 59 -14.46 0.99 2.58
N ARG A 60 -14.44 -0.32 2.32
CA ARG A 60 -15.34 -1.27 2.98
C ARG A 60 -15.18 -1.24 4.50
N ASN A 61 -13.96 -1.30 5.01
CA ASN A 61 -13.68 -1.30 6.45
C ASN A 61 -14.11 0.02 7.10
N THR A 62 -13.84 1.15 6.43
CA THR A 62 -14.27 2.47 6.89
C THR A 62 -15.80 2.56 7.03
N LEU A 63 -16.53 2.07 6.03
CA LEU A 63 -17.99 2.06 6.05
C LEU A 63 -18.54 1.10 7.11
N GLN A 64 -17.90 -0.05 7.32
CA GLN A 64 -18.29 -0.98 8.39
C GLN A 64 -18.15 -0.33 9.76
N HIS A 65 -16.99 0.28 10.06
CA HIS A 65 -16.77 0.99 11.32
C HIS A 65 -17.77 2.13 11.54
N LEU A 66 -18.19 2.79 10.46
CA LEU A 66 -19.21 3.83 10.53
C LEU A 66 -20.59 3.27 10.89
N VAL A 67 -20.98 2.16 10.29
CA VAL A 67 -22.23 1.45 10.59
C VAL A 67 -22.21 0.97 12.05
N ASP A 68 -21.13 0.34 12.49
CA ASP A 68 -20.99 -0.15 13.86
C ASP A 68 -21.09 0.98 14.89
N ALA A 69 -20.51 2.15 14.58
CA ALA A 69 -20.62 3.33 15.43
C ALA A 69 -22.05 3.89 15.49
N MET A 70 -22.77 3.86 14.37
CA MET A 70 -24.16 4.28 14.29
C MET A 70 -25.10 3.32 15.05
N ASP A 71 -24.84 2.01 14.99
CA ASP A 71 -25.63 1.01 15.72
C ASP A 71 -25.37 1.06 17.24
N SER A 72 -24.19 1.54 17.64
CA SER A 72 -23.78 1.63 19.06
C SER A 72 -24.25 2.90 19.76
N ASP A 73 -24.62 3.94 19.01
CA ASP A 73 -24.97 5.27 19.54
C ASP A 73 -26.28 5.79 18.94
N GLN A 74 -27.34 5.91 19.75
CA GLN A 74 -28.64 6.40 19.28
C GLN A 74 -28.63 7.88 18.88
N ASP A 75 -27.69 8.68 19.40
CA ASP A 75 -27.52 10.09 19.07
C ASP A 75 -26.38 10.31 18.07
N PHE A 76 -26.04 9.28 17.28
CA PHE A 76 -24.93 9.30 16.35
C PHE A 76 -24.96 10.50 15.40
N SER A 77 -23.86 11.28 15.42
CA SER A 77 -23.62 12.39 14.50
C SER A 77 -22.46 12.06 13.58
N LEU A 78 -22.76 11.89 12.29
CA LEU A 78 -21.76 11.67 11.24
C LEU A 78 -20.69 12.78 11.27
N LYS A 79 -21.10 14.02 11.51
CA LYS A 79 -20.22 15.18 11.52
C LYS A 79 -19.22 15.12 12.68
N ASP A 80 -19.67 14.73 13.87
CA ASP A 80 -18.81 14.63 15.04
C ASP A 80 -17.91 13.41 14.99
N TYR A 81 -18.41 12.30 14.44
CA TYR A 81 -17.60 11.11 14.14
C TYR A 81 -16.40 11.47 13.24
N TRP A 82 -16.64 12.13 12.10
CA TRP A 82 -15.57 12.51 11.19
C TRP A 82 -14.64 13.57 11.76
N ARG A 83 -15.16 14.47 12.60
CA ARG A 83 -14.35 15.48 13.29
C ARG A 83 -13.39 14.87 14.31
N GLY A 84 -13.75 13.74 14.92
CA GLY A 84 -12.89 12.94 15.78
C GLY A 84 -11.99 11.95 15.03
N TYR A 85 -12.12 11.84 13.71
CA TYR A 85 -11.40 10.86 12.91
C TYR A 85 -9.95 11.28 12.70
N THR A 86 -9.01 10.47 13.21
CA THR A 86 -7.57 10.78 13.18
C THR A 86 -6.80 9.78 12.33
N ILE A 87 -5.50 10.03 12.14
CA ILE A 87 -4.59 9.06 11.52
C ILE A 87 -4.59 7.72 12.28
N ALA A 88 -4.71 7.74 13.62
CA ALA A 88 -4.81 6.51 14.40
C ALA A 88 -6.09 5.72 14.05
N SER A 89 -7.21 6.41 13.80
CA SER A 89 -8.45 5.82 13.32
C SER A 89 -8.27 5.20 11.92
N CYS A 90 -7.54 5.88 11.01
CA CYS A 90 -7.23 5.35 9.68
C CYS A 90 -6.46 4.02 9.74
N LEU A 91 -5.52 3.88 10.68
CA LEU A 91 -4.71 2.66 10.82
C LEU A 91 -5.56 1.43 11.16
N GLN A 92 -6.68 1.61 11.86
CA GLN A 92 -7.61 0.51 12.17
C GLN A 92 -8.29 -0.05 10.92
N ASN A 93 -8.35 0.69 9.80
CA ASN A 93 -8.97 0.19 8.57
C ASN A 93 -8.04 -0.70 7.74
N ILE A 94 -6.75 -0.77 8.08
CA ILE A 94 -5.71 -1.46 7.30
C ILE A 94 -5.47 -2.90 7.79
N GLN A 95 -5.98 -3.26 8.98
CA GLN A 95 -5.77 -4.56 9.62
C GLN A 95 -6.69 -5.66 9.08
#